data_AF-A0A397W073-F1
#
_entry.id   AF-A0A397W073-F1
#
_cell.length_a   1.000
_cell.length_b   1.000
_cell.length_c   1.000
_cell.angle_alpha   90.00
_cell.angle_beta   90.00
_cell.angle_gamma   90.00
#
_symmetry.space_group_name_H-M   'P 1'
#
loop_
_entity.id
_entity.type
_entity.pdbx_description
1 polymer ?
#
loop_
_entity_poly.entity_id
_entity_poly.type
_entity_poly.pdbx_seq_one_letter_code
_entity_poly.pdbx_strand_id
1 'polypeptide(L)'
;MTFYNNCAYCRRNNQLKDRRLVQVVIVRRDSIRGIQIMLSQRIHPDKPYFNMMQGTRGKVDVYTDNNGHEILETEEDAAMRETLEESEIILEKEKLQKFWSETVPSQLEWTARRCNVQDATYNVTLSIFIYPWDWIQEPIATESDKSSDWTWHTFQEVIFMNLIPMLQKNQDFIFQEIGKYFNYCEIESLGEQEENDISPLTEKEFNTFKNKTEKVTTKEIIAIEKYKKGVTLEINRL
;
A
#
# COMPACT_ATOMS: atom_id res chain seq x y z
N MET A 1 16.00 7.42 -18.73
CA MET A 1 15.71 8.78 -19.23
C MET A 1 15.90 9.73 -18.07
N THR A 2 16.90 10.59 -18.11
CA THR A 2 17.25 11.49 -16.99
C THR A 2 16.43 12.77 -17.14
N PHE A 3 15.43 12.98 -16.27
CA PHE A 3 14.60 14.18 -16.31
C PHE A 3 15.36 15.36 -15.69
N TYR A 4 15.71 16.36 -16.50
CA TYR A 4 16.30 17.61 -16.02
C TYR A 4 15.19 18.56 -15.56
N ASN A 5 15.14 18.82 -14.25
CA ASN A 5 14.18 19.73 -13.60
C ASN A 5 14.57 21.21 -13.79
N ASN A 6 14.56 21.71 -15.03
CA ASN A 6 14.84 23.12 -15.30
C ASN A 6 13.55 23.93 -15.50
N CYS A 7 13.29 24.89 -14.60
CA CYS A 7 12.34 25.98 -14.84
C CYS A 7 12.84 26.81 -16.04
N ALA A 8 12.09 26.79 -17.16
CA ALA A 8 12.47 27.48 -18.41
C ALA A 8 12.68 29.00 -18.24
N TYR A 9 12.00 29.62 -17.27
CA TYR A 9 12.07 31.06 -16.99
C TYR A 9 13.13 31.46 -15.96
N CYS A 10 13.52 30.54 -15.08
CA CYS A 10 14.31 30.91 -13.91
C CYS A 10 15.81 30.93 -14.20
N ARG A 11 16.30 30.21 -15.23
CA ARG A 11 17.74 29.98 -15.55
C ARG A 11 18.64 29.64 -14.35
N ARG A 12 18.06 29.33 -13.19
CA ARG A 12 18.70 28.84 -11.99
C ARG A 12 18.37 27.36 -11.91
N ASN A 13 19.40 26.53 -11.70
CA ASN A 13 19.25 25.13 -11.31
C ASN A 13 18.52 25.07 -9.95
N ASN A 14 17.21 25.28 -9.96
CA ASN A 14 16.37 24.97 -8.83
C ASN A 14 15.93 23.52 -9.03
N GLN A 15 16.86 22.59 -8.79
CA GLN A 15 16.50 21.19 -8.62
C GLN A 15 15.57 21.15 -7.41
N LEU A 16 14.27 21.13 -7.67
CA LEU A 16 13.27 21.02 -6.62
C LEU A 16 13.51 19.69 -5.91
N LYS A 17 13.69 19.73 -4.60
CA LYS A 17 13.98 18.53 -3.79
C LYS A 17 12.90 17.48 -4.05
N ASP A 18 13.34 16.24 -4.24
CA ASP A 18 12.45 15.10 -4.38
C ASP A 18 11.48 15.08 -3.19
N ARG A 19 10.20 14.89 -3.49
CA ARG A 19 9.14 14.81 -2.49
C ARG A 19 8.76 13.37 -2.28
N ARG A 20 8.32 13.06 -1.06
CA ARG A 20 7.80 11.73 -0.73
C ARG A 20 6.37 11.87 -0.22
N LEU A 21 5.57 10.90 -0.61
CA LEU A 21 4.15 10.82 -0.31
C LEU A 21 3.86 9.39 0.09
N VAL A 22 3.08 9.23 1.14
CA VAL A 22 2.71 7.93 1.69
C VAL A 22 1.22 7.76 1.63
N GLN A 23 0.79 6.53 1.35
CA GLN A 23 -0.59 6.10 1.47
C GLN A 23 -0.65 4.81 2.26
N VAL A 24 -1.56 4.74 3.22
CA VAL A 24 -1.86 3.51 3.95
C VAL A 24 -3.22 2.98 3.50
N VAL A 25 -3.25 1.69 3.17
CA VAL A 25 -4.46 0.93 2.91
C VAL A 25 -4.68 0.02 4.11
N ILE A 26 -5.71 0.34 4.90
CA ILE A 26 -6.11 -0.51 6.02
C ILE A 26 -7.02 -1.61 5.49
N VAL A 27 -6.71 -2.86 5.83
CA VAL A 27 -7.33 -4.04 5.24
C VAL A 27 -7.89 -4.96 6.28
N ARG A 28 -8.99 -5.64 5.95
CA ARG A 28 -9.54 -6.71 6.77
C ARG A 28 -10.07 -7.83 5.91
N ARG A 29 -10.33 -8.96 6.54
CA ARG A 29 -11.06 -10.06 5.93
C ARG A 29 -12.37 -10.28 6.68
N ASP A 30 -13.48 -10.06 5.97
CA ASP A 30 -14.82 -10.35 6.43
C ASP A 30 -15.22 -11.78 6.00
N SER A 31 -15.87 -12.53 6.88
CA SER A 31 -16.24 -13.92 6.64
C SER A 31 -17.30 -14.10 5.54
N ILE A 32 -18.09 -13.06 5.26
CA ILE A 32 -19.19 -13.08 4.28
C ILE A 32 -18.77 -12.34 3.01
N ARG A 33 -18.19 -11.14 3.17
CA ARG A 33 -17.87 -10.20 2.09
C ARG A 33 -16.43 -10.35 1.57
N GLY A 34 -15.60 -11.15 2.23
CA GLY A 34 -14.22 -11.41 1.83
C GLY A 34 -13.26 -10.26 2.16
N ILE A 35 -12.25 -10.05 1.32
CA ILE A 35 -11.24 -9.00 1.52
C ILE A 35 -11.87 -7.63 1.34
N GLN A 36 -11.63 -6.74 2.31
CA GLN A 36 -12.10 -5.37 2.30
C GLN A 36 -10.97 -4.40 2.61
N ILE A 37 -11.09 -3.19 2.06
CA ILE A 37 -10.24 -2.04 2.40
C ILE A 37 -11.08 -0.94 3.02
N MET A 38 -10.47 -0.16 3.90
CA MET A 38 -11.11 1.00 4.52
C MET A 38 -10.83 2.25 3.69
N LEU A 39 -11.88 3.00 3.33
CA LEU A 39 -11.77 4.25 2.59
C LEU A 39 -12.67 5.31 3.22
N SER A 40 -12.35 6.57 2.96
CA SER A 40 -13.17 7.74 3.28
C SER A 40 -13.24 8.68 2.07
N GLN A 41 -14.34 9.44 1.98
CA GLN A 41 -14.53 10.44 0.93
C GLN A 41 -13.91 11.78 1.34
N ARG A 42 -13.23 12.44 0.39
CA ARG A 42 -12.74 13.81 0.58
C ARG A 42 -13.89 14.81 0.57
N ILE A 43 -14.14 15.45 1.72
CA ILE A 43 -15.23 16.44 1.87
C ILE A 43 -14.74 17.89 2.02
N HIS A 44 -13.44 18.14 2.07
CA HIS A 44 -12.91 19.50 2.15
C HIS A 44 -12.90 20.17 0.75
N PRO A 45 -13.67 21.24 0.52
CA PRO A 45 -13.87 21.83 -0.82
C PRO A 45 -12.58 22.38 -1.45
N ASP A 46 -11.65 22.90 -0.63
CA ASP A 46 -10.37 23.44 -1.14
C ASP A 46 -9.26 22.39 -1.31
N LYS A 47 -9.53 21.11 -1.02
CA LYS A 47 -8.57 20.04 -1.26
C LYS A 47 -8.75 19.51 -2.70
N PRO A 48 -7.65 19.21 -3.42
CA PRO A 48 -7.74 18.50 -4.69
C PRO A 48 -8.50 17.17 -4.53
N TYR A 49 -9.16 16.74 -5.61
CA TYR A 49 -9.91 15.48 -5.64
C TYR A 49 -11.11 15.45 -4.68
N PHE A 50 -11.79 16.59 -4.54
CA PHE A 50 -13.05 16.71 -3.81
C PHE A 50 -14.05 15.63 -4.25
N ASN A 51 -14.78 15.05 -3.29
CA ASN A 51 -15.72 13.93 -3.45
C ASN A 51 -15.12 12.59 -3.93
N MET A 52 -13.79 12.46 -4.05
CA MET A 52 -13.15 11.19 -4.38
C MET A 52 -12.82 10.37 -3.12
N MET A 53 -12.86 9.04 -3.25
CA MET A 53 -12.54 8.09 -2.20
C MET A 53 -11.02 7.91 -2.03
N GLN A 54 -10.56 7.79 -0.78
CA GLN A 54 -9.16 7.59 -0.44
C GLN A 54 -8.94 6.73 0.81
N GLY A 55 -7.76 6.10 0.92
CA GLY A 55 -7.18 5.69 2.19
C GLY A 55 -6.49 6.87 2.90
N THR A 56 -5.84 6.62 4.03
CA THR A 56 -5.07 7.68 4.71
C THR A 56 -3.83 8.03 3.89
N ARG A 57 -3.49 9.32 3.85
CA ARG A 57 -2.45 9.79 2.95
C ARG A 57 -1.87 11.13 3.38
N GLY A 58 -0.55 11.23 3.31
CA GLY A 58 0.07 12.55 3.30
C GLY A 58 1.54 12.57 2.99
N LYS A 59 2.14 13.70 3.35
CA LYS A 59 3.44 14.13 2.84
C LYS A 59 4.48 13.80 3.90
N VAL A 60 5.63 13.28 3.46
CA VAL A 60 6.77 13.12 4.34
C VAL A 60 7.33 14.50 4.67
N ASP A 61 7.39 14.81 5.95
CA ASP A 61 7.83 16.12 6.41
C ASP A 61 9.35 16.26 6.46
N VAL A 62 9.79 17.52 6.50
CA VAL A 62 11.20 17.91 6.59
C VAL A 62 11.36 18.71 7.88
N TYR A 63 12.12 18.17 8.81
CA TYR A 63 12.48 18.84 10.06
C TYR A 63 13.87 19.46 9.95
N THR A 64 14.19 20.39 10.84
CA THR A 64 15.55 20.95 10.97
C THR A 64 16.10 20.57 12.33
N ASP A 65 17.29 19.98 12.36
CA ASP A 65 17.97 19.65 13.61
C ASP A 65 18.51 20.91 14.31
N ASN A 66 19.02 20.74 15.53
CA ASN A 66 19.58 21.85 16.32
C ASN A 66 20.82 22.51 15.67
N ASN A 67 21.41 21.88 14.65
CA ASN A 67 22.56 22.37 13.90
C ASN A 67 22.16 23.02 12.56
N GLY A 68 20.86 23.09 12.24
CA GLY A 68 20.37 23.64 10.98
C GLY A 68 20.34 22.66 9.80
N HIS A 69 20.60 21.36 10.03
CA HIS A 69 20.51 20.34 8.98
C HIS A 69 19.07 19.85 8.82
N GLU A 70 18.64 19.72 7.57
CA GLU A 70 17.35 19.12 7.27
C GLU A 70 17.37 17.61 7.46
N ILE A 71 16.44 17.09 8.26
CA ILE A 71 16.17 15.67 8.45
C ILE A 71 14.81 15.36 7.84
N LEU A 72 14.78 14.37 6.95
CA LEU A 72 13.53 13.85 6.40
C LEU A 72 12.89 12.90 7.41
N GLU A 73 11.60 13.09 7.65
CA GLU A 73 10.76 12.08 8.29
C GLU A 73 10.88 10.74 7.54
N THR A 74 10.80 9.62 8.26
CA THR A 74 10.73 8.33 7.56
C THR A 74 9.35 8.14 6.93
N GLU A 75 9.23 7.33 5.89
CA GLU A 75 7.93 7.10 5.25
C GLU A 75 6.96 6.38 6.19
N GLU A 76 7.49 5.51 7.04
CA GLU A 76 6.73 4.82 8.08
C GLU A 76 6.19 5.79 9.12
N ASP A 77 7.02 6.72 9.61
CA ASP A 77 6.59 7.71 10.60
C ASP A 77 5.53 8.66 10.00
N ALA A 78 5.72 9.06 8.73
CA ALA A 78 4.72 9.84 7.99
C ALA A 78 3.40 9.06 7.84
N ALA A 79 3.48 7.76 7.52
CA ALA A 79 2.30 6.91 7.34
C ALA A 79 1.51 6.75 8.66
N MET A 80 2.21 6.57 9.78
CA MET A 80 1.61 6.52 11.11
C MET A 80 0.98 7.86 11.50
N ARG A 81 1.70 8.98 11.30
CA ARG A 81 1.23 10.33 11.63
C ARG A 81 -0.02 10.70 10.83
N GLU A 82 0.00 10.53 9.50
CA GLU A 82 -1.14 10.86 8.64
C GLU A 82 -2.34 9.96 8.91
N THR A 83 -2.12 8.70 9.28
CA THR A 83 -3.21 7.80 9.68
C THR A 83 -3.84 8.26 10.99
N LEU A 84 -3.04 8.66 11.98
CA LEU A 84 -3.53 9.24 13.23
C LEU A 84 -4.29 10.55 12.97
N GLU A 85 -3.76 11.45 12.15
CA GLU A 85 -4.38 12.76 11.87
C GLU A 85 -5.67 12.67 11.04
N GLU A 86 -5.80 11.71 10.11
CA GLU A 86 -6.98 11.59 9.24
C GLU A 86 -8.04 10.59 9.76
N SER A 87 -7.65 9.66 10.63
CA SER A 87 -8.54 8.58 11.08
C SER A 87 -8.49 8.27 12.57
N GLU A 88 -7.59 8.90 13.32
CA GLU A 88 -7.34 8.63 14.75
C GLU A 88 -6.91 7.19 15.08
N ILE A 89 -6.50 6.46 14.04
CA ILE A 89 -6.00 5.10 14.18
C ILE A 89 -4.51 5.15 14.49
N ILE A 90 -4.14 4.53 15.61
CA ILE A 90 -2.75 4.34 16.00
C ILE A 90 -2.24 3.07 15.32
N LEU A 91 -1.18 3.21 14.52
CA LEU A 91 -0.51 2.10 13.86
C LEU A 91 0.76 1.71 14.62
N GLU A 92 1.09 0.42 14.62
CA GLU A 92 2.39 -0.09 15.07
C GLU A 92 3.36 -0.20 13.88
N LYS A 93 4.57 0.34 14.02
CA LYS A 93 5.55 0.41 12.92
C LYS A 93 5.91 -0.97 12.38
N GLU A 94 6.04 -1.97 13.25
CA GLU A 94 6.41 -3.34 12.91
C GLU A 94 5.35 -4.07 12.08
N LYS A 95 4.11 -3.59 12.10
CA LYS A 95 2.97 -4.17 11.36
C LYS A 95 2.73 -3.47 10.02
N LEU A 96 3.36 -2.33 9.81
CA LEU A 96 3.22 -1.54 8.59
C LEU A 96 4.08 -2.14 7.47
N GLN A 97 3.44 -2.69 6.44
CA GLN A 97 4.16 -3.34 5.34
C GLN A 97 4.17 -2.45 4.09
N LYS A 98 5.35 -1.96 3.71
CA LYS A 98 5.56 -1.30 2.41
C LYS A 98 5.61 -2.36 1.31
N PHE A 99 4.71 -2.27 0.33
CA PHE A 99 4.69 -3.23 -0.78
C PHE A 99 4.93 -2.58 -2.14
N TRP A 100 4.84 -1.24 -2.22
CA TRP A 100 5.05 -0.53 -3.48
C TRP A 100 5.71 0.82 -3.28
N SER A 101 6.58 1.19 -4.22
CA SER A 101 7.14 2.53 -4.30
C SER A 101 7.51 2.87 -5.73
N GLU A 102 7.11 4.04 -6.21
CA GLU A 102 7.50 4.55 -7.52
C GLU A 102 7.77 6.04 -7.44
N THR A 103 8.85 6.48 -8.11
CA THR A 103 9.16 7.89 -8.29
C THR A 103 8.68 8.34 -9.65
N VAL A 104 7.71 9.26 -9.69
CA VAL A 104 7.17 9.83 -10.92
C VAL A 104 7.32 11.35 -10.94
N PRO A 105 7.57 11.95 -12.11
CA PRO A 105 7.47 13.40 -12.25
C PRO A 105 5.99 13.81 -12.08
N SER A 106 5.68 14.56 -11.03
CA SER A 106 4.33 15.00 -10.71
C SER A 106 4.17 16.50 -10.96
N GLN A 107 3.13 16.84 -11.72
CA GLN A 107 2.69 18.22 -11.98
C GLN A 107 1.35 18.56 -11.29
N LEU A 108 0.57 17.55 -10.87
CA LEU A 108 -0.84 17.71 -10.48
C LEU A 108 -1.10 17.70 -8.96
N GLU A 109 -0.37 16.89 -8.19
CA GLU A 109 -0.62 16.77 -6.73
C GLU A 109 0.18 17.76 -5.88
N TRP A 110 1.13 18.45 -6.51
CA TRP A 110 2.01 19.42 -5.89
C TRP A 110 2.05 20.70 -6.72
N THR A 111 0.90 21.38 -6.88
CA THR A 111 0.94 22.81 -7.16
C THR A 111 1.64 23.48 -5.98
N ALA A 112 2.87 23.95 -6.21
CA ALA A 112 3.69 24.60 -5.20
C ALA A 112 2.93 25.81 -4.64
N ARG A 113 2.45 25.74 -3.40
CA ARG A 113 1.74 26.85 -2.71
C ARG A 113 2.52 28.18 -2.68
N ARG A 114 3.79 28.20 -3.09
CA ARG A 114 4.68 29.38 -3.11
C ARG A 114 5.29 29.70 -4.48
N CYS A 115 4.88 29.02 -5.56
CA CYS A 115 5.36 29.32 -6.90
C CYS A 115 4.18 29.61 -7.82
N ASN A 116 4.10 30.83 -8.35
CA ASN A 116 3.08 31.25 -9.32
C ASN A 116 3.25 30.59 -10.71
N VAL A 117 4.19 29.66 -10.86
CA VAL A 117 4.53 29.06 -12.15
C VAL A 117 4.02 27.63 -12.17
N GLN A 118 3.08 27.37 -13.07
CA GLN A 118 2.49 26.07 -13.38
C GLN A 118 3.51 25.04 -13.94
N ASP A 119 4.81 25.37 -14.01
CA ASP A 119 5.86 24.58 -14.66
C ASP A 119 6.82 23.88 -13.68
N ALA A 120 6.60 24.00 -12.36
CA ALA A 120 7.41 23.30 -11.36
C ALA A 120 7.06 21.81 -11.32
N THR A 121 7.91 20.95 -11.90
CA THR A 121 7.76 19.49 -11.83
C THR A 121 8.58 18.97 -10.65
N TYR A 122 7.93 18.29 -9.70
CA TYR A 122 8.60 17.55 -8.62
C TYR A 122 8.76 16.10 -9.03
N ASN A 123 9.90 15.48 -8.74
CA ASN A 123 9.91 14.03 -8.62
C ASN A 123 9.24 13.68 -7.29
N VAL A 124 8.16 12.90 -7.36
CA VAL A 124 7.43 12.44 -6.19
C VAL A 124 7.61 10.94 -6.09
N THR A 125 8.24 10.48 -5.02
CA THR A 125 8.20 9.08 -4.62
C THR A 125 6.91 8.84 -3.86
N LEU A 126 6.04 8.03 -4.44
CA LEU A 126 4.86 7.52 -3.77
C LEU A 126 5.18 6.17 -3.17
N SER A 127 4.86 5.96 -1.91
CA SER A 127 4.91 4.67 -1.23
C SER A 127 3.53 4.26 -0.75
N ILE A 128 3.17 2.99 -0.96
CA ILE A 128 1.91 2.44 -0.48
C ILE A 128 2.21 1.34 0.55
N PHE A 129 1.53 1.45 1.68
CA PHE A 129 1.60 0.53 2.80
C PHE A 129 0.28 -0.23 2.97
N ILE A 130 0.36 -1.49 3.38
CA ILE A 130 -0.78 -2.27 3.89
C ILE A 130 -0.68 -2.32 5.41
N TYR A 131 -1.83 -2.14 6.07
CA TYR A 131 -1.96 -2.36 7.50
C TYR A 131 -3.17 -3.25 7.82
N PRO A 132 -3.02 -4.37 8.54
CA PRO A 132 -4.13 -5.26 8.85
C PRO A 132 -4.95 -4.74 10.04
N TRP A 133 -6.28 -4.74 9.90
CA TRP A 133 -7.23 -4.25 10.91
C TRP A 133 -7.13 -4.98 12.24
N ASP A 134 -6.77 -6.26 12.23
CA ASP A 134 -6.70 -7.09 13.44
C ASP A 134 -5.64 -6.60 14.45
N TRP A 135 -4.74 -5.70 14.03
CA TRP A 135 -3.72 -5.07 14.87
C TRP A 135 -4.08 -3.65 15.32
N ILE A 136 -5.29 -3.16 15.03
CA ILE A 136 -5.74 -1.82 15.42
C ILE A 136 -6.39 -1.89 16.80
N GLN A 137 -5.89 -1.09 17.74
CA GLN A 137 -6.59 -0.81 18.99
C GLN A 137 -7.78 0.11 18.69
N GLU A 138 -8.95 -0.10 19.31
CA GLU A 138 -10.20 0.59 18.97
C GLU A 138 -10.00 2.10 18.71
N PRO A 139 -10.52 2.64 17.58
CA PRO A 139 -10.31 4.02 17.23
C PRO A 139 -10.89 4.95 18.29
N ILE A 140 -10.09 5.93 18.69
CA ILE A 140 -10.54 7.06 19.50
C ILE A 140 -11.29 8.00 18.52
N ALA A 141 -12.33 8.67 18.99
CA ALA A 141 -13.42 9.20 18.16
C ALA A 141 -13.01 10.25 17.09
N THR A 142 -13.27 9.96 15.82
CA THR A 142 -12.99 10.79 14.62
C THR A 142 -13.23 12.31 14.75
N GLU A 143 -12.19 13.11 14.55
CA GLU A 143 -12.29 14.51 14.11
C GLU A 143 -12.84 14.60 12.68
N SER A 144 -13.87 15.44 12.50
CA SER A 144 -14.85 15.38 11.41
C SER A 144 -14.68 16.40 10.28
N ASP A 145 -13.59 17.17 10.24
CA ASP A 145 -13.52 18.38 9.41
C ASP A 145 -12.91 18.18 8.00
N LYS A 146 -12.24 17.06 7.73
CA LYS A 146 -11.46 16.84 6.48
C LYS A 146 -11.92 15.67 5.61
N SER A 147 -12.61 14.69 6.19
CA SER A 147 -12.98 13.41 5.57
C SER A 147 -14.37 13.00 6.05
N SER A 148 -15.10 12.26 5.21
CA SER A 148 -16.32 11.58 5.66
C SER A 148 -15.98 10.46 6.65
N ASP A 149 -17.01 9.84 7.20
CA ASP A 149 -16.87 8.57 7.92
C ASP A 149 -16.09 7.54 7.08
N TRP A 150 -15.32 6.71 7.79
CA TRP A 150 -14.53 5.63 7.21
C TRP A 150 -15.40 4.39 7.00
N THR A 151 -15.43 3.86 5.79
CA THR A 151 -16.29 2.73 5.40
C THR A 151 -15.50 1.60 4.73
N TRP A 152 -16.01 0.37 4.88
CA TRP A 152 -15.39 -0.84 4.36
C TRP A 152 -15.93 -1.23 3.00
N HIS A 153 -15.02 -1.46 2.05
CA HIS A 153 -15.36 -1.77 0.67
C HIS A 153 -14.63 -3.00 0.16
N THR A 154 -15.37 -3.86 -0.53
CA THR A 154 -14.82 -5.02 -1.25
C THR A 154 -14.14 -4.58 -2.55
N PHE A 155 -13.28 -5.44 -3.12
CA PHE A 155 -12.70 -5.17 -4.44
C PHE A 155 -13.73 -4.83 -5.51
N GLN A 156 -14.85 -5.57 -5.54
CA GLN A 156 -15.91 -5.37 -6.51
C GLN A 156 -16.55 -3.98 -6.38
N GLU A 157 -16.74 -3.50 -5.15
CA GLU A 157 -17.28 -2.16 -4.91
C GLU A 157 -16.26 -1.08 -5.31
N VAL A 158 -14.99 -1.28 -4.96
CA VAL A 158 -13.91 -0.33 -5.23
C VAL A 158 -13.69 -0.10 -6.72
N ILE A 159 -13.88 -1.12 -7.57
CA ILE A 159 -13.78 -0.99 -9.04
C ILE A 159 -14.70 0.11 -9.59
N PHE A 160 -15.89 0.28 -9.01
CA PHE A 160 -16.89 1.23 -9.48
C PHE A 160 -16.86 2.57 -8.72
N MET A 161 -15.95 2.72 -7.75
CA MET A 161 -15.81 3.94 -6.99
C MET A 161 -14.96 4.97 -7.70
N ASN A 162 -15.24 6.24 -7.43
CA ASN A 162 -14.40 7.35 -7.89
C ASN A 162 -13.22 7.54 -6.92
N LEU A 163 -12.14 6.77 -7.12
CA LEU A 163 -10.96 6.82 -6.27
C LEU A 163 -10.03 7.95 -6.70
N ILE A 164 -9.23 8.49 -5.76
CA ILE A 164 -8.12 9.36 -6.14
C ILE A 164 -7.23 8.67 -7.21
N PRO A 165 -6.67 9.40 -8.20
CA PRO A 165 -6.03 8.80 -9.37
C PRO A 165 -4.97 7.73 -9.05
N MET A 166 -4.30 7.93 -7.93
CA MET A 166 -3.27 7.05 -7.38
C MET A 166 -3.79 5.68 -6.98
N LEU A 167 -4.91 5.61 -6.25
CA LEU A 167 -5.54 4.34 -5.91
C LEU A 167 -6.15 3.71 -7.17
N GLN A 168 -6.81 4.52 -8.00
CA GLN A 168 -7.46 4.06 -9.22
C GLN A 168 -6.48 3.34 -10.16
N LYS A 169 -5.30 3.92 -10.40
CA LYS A 169 -4.29 3.37 -11.29
C LYS A 169 -3.67 2.08 -10.74
N ASN A 170 -3.62 1.92 -9.42
CA ASN A 170 -2.90 0.83 -8.76
C ASN A 170 -3.83 -0.23 -8.13
N GLN A 171 -5.16 -0.10 -8.27
CA GLN A 171 -6.13 -0.94 -7.56
C GLN A 171 -5.88 -2.45 -7.72
N ASP A 172 -5.69 -2.94 -8.95
CA ASP A 172 -5.54 -4.38 -9.20
C ASP A 172 -4.30 -4.93 -8.51
N PHE A 173 -3.21 -4.16 -8.57
CA PHE A 173 -1.95 -4.51 -7.91
C PHE A 173 -2.09 -4.48 -6.38
N ILE A 174 -2.73 -3.45 -5.82
CA ILE A 174 -2.99 -3.34 -4.38
C ILE A 174 -3.77 -4.58 -3.89
N PHE A 175 -4.86 -4.95 -4.57
CA PHE A 175 -5.67 -6.10 -4.15
C PHE A 175 -4.95 -7.44 -4.33
N GLN A 176 -4.05 -7.57 -5.31
CA GLN A 176 -3.18 -8.74 -5.43
C GLN A 176 -2.25 -8.87 -4.23
N GLU A 177 -1.60 -7.77 -3.81
CA GLU A 177 -0.69 -7.78 -2.66
C GLU A 177 -1.43 -8.03 -1.34
N ILE A 178 -2.63 -7.49 -1.16
CA ILE A 178 -3.49 -7.80 -0.02
C ILE A 178 -3.87 -9.29 -0.01
N GLY A 179 -4.17 -9.86 -1.18
CA GLY A 179 -4.43 -11.29 -1.33
C GLY A 179 -3.24 -12.15 -0.89
N LYS A 180 -2.02 -11.76 -1.28
CA LYS A 180 -0.78 -12.43 -0.84
C LYS A 180 -0.59 -12.32 0.67
N TYR A 181 -0.82 -11.15 1.26
CA TYR A 181 -0.75 -10.94 2.70
C TYR A 181 -1.65 -11.91 3.46
N PHE A 182 -2.94 -11.99 3.11
CA PHE A 182 -3.82 -12.91 3.82
C PHE A 182 -3.51 -14.39 3.56
N ASN A 183 -3.04 -14.76 2.36
CA ASN A 183 -2.58 -16.13 2.12
C ASN A 183 -1.38 -16.46 3.02
N TYR A 184 -0.45 -15.53 3.22
CA TYR A 184 0.66 -15.69 4.15
C TYR A 184 0.19 -15.86 5.59
N CYS A 185 -0.73 -15.02 6.06
CA CYS A 185 -1.30 -15.15 7.41
C CYS A 185 -2.02 -16.49 7.61
N GLU A 186 -2.74 -16.98 6.61
CA GLU A 186 -3.34 -18.32 6.67
C GLU A 186 -2.28 -19.39 6.85
N ILE A 187 -1.17 -19.33 6.09
CA ILE A 187 -0.05 -20.29 6.22
C ILE A 187 0.55 -20.23 7.62
N GLU A 188 0.88 -19.04 8.13
CA GLU A 188 1.45 -18.88 9.47
C GLU A 188 0.50 -19.33 10.59
N SER A 189 -0.82 -19.24 10.37
CA SER A 189 -1.82 -19.64 11.34
C SER A 189 -2.07 -21.15 11.41
N LEU A 190 -1.58 -21.93 10.44
CA LEU A 190 -1.69 -23.39 10.48
C LEU A 190 -0.79 -23.95 11.58
N GLY A 191 -1.34 -24.82 12.41
CA GLY A 191 -0.52 -25.57 13.37
C GLY A 191 0.42 -26.55 12.64
N GLU A 192 1.57 -26.89 13.24
CA GLU A 192 2.53 -27.86 12.68
C GLU A 192 1.86 -29.17 12.22
N GLN A 193 0.86 -29.65 12.98
CA GLN A 193 0.13 -30.86 12.64
C GLN A 193 -0.71 -30.69 11.36
N GLU A 194 -1.43 -29.56 11.22
CA GLU A 194 -2.26 -29.28 10.05
C GLU A 194 -1.42 -29.02 8.80
N GLU A 195 -0.27 -28.35 8.95
CA GLU A 195 0.69 -28.22 7.86
C GLU A 195 1.24 -29.60 7.48
N ASN A 196 1.64 -30.44 8.44
CA ASN A 196 2.16 -31.78 8.20
C ASN A 196 1.16 -32.71 7.49
N ASP A 197 -0.12 -32.59 7.80
CA ASP A 197 -1.21 -33.36 7.17
C ASP A 197 -1.41 -33.01 5.68
N ILE A 198 -0.93 -31.85 5.23
CA ILE A 198 -0.92 -31.48 3.81
C ILE A 198 0.18 -32.28 3.10
N SER A 199 -0.22 -33.24 2.27
CA SER A 199 0.69 -34.05 1.47
C SER A 199 1.34 -33.23 0.34
N PRO A 200 2.61 -33.49 -0.02
CA PRO A 200 3.21 -32.91 -1.21
C PRO A 200 2.47 -33.37 -2.47
N LEU A 201 2.44 -32.52 -3.51
CA LEU A 201 1.90 -32.91 -4.80
C LEU A 201 2.75 -34.01 -5.45
N THR A 202 2.11 -34.91 -6.19
CA THR A 202 2.79 -35.76 -7.18
C THR A 202 3.19 -34.94 -8.40
N GLU A 203 4.13 -35.44 -9.21
CA GLU A 203 4.55 -34.77 -10.45
C GLU A 203 3.38 -34.55 -11.44
N LYS A 204 2.45 -35.51 -11.51
CA LYS A 204 1.25 -35.40 -12.35
C LYS A 204 0.32 -34.29 -11.87
N GLU A 205 0.10 -34.21 -10.55
CA GLU A 205 -0.71 -33.15 -9.95
C GLU A 205 -0.04 -31.79 -10.11
N PHE A 206 1.28 -31.69 -9.95
CA PHE A 206 2.03 -30.46 -10.18
C PHE A 206 1.94 -29.99 -11.63
N ASN A 207 2.07 -30.90 -12.60
CA ASN A 207 1.93 -30.55 -14.02
C ASN A 207 0.49 -30.18 -14.40
N THR A 208 -0.52 -30.75 -13.73
CA THR A 208 -1.91 -30.32 -13.88
C THR A 208 -2.12 -28.94 -13.28
N PHE A 209 -1.55 -28.69 -12.09
CA PHE A 209 -1.60 -27.41 -11.40
C PHE A 209 -0.97 -26.27 -12.23
N LYS A 210 0.15 -26.51 -12.92
CA LYS A 210 0.78 -25.51 -13.79
C LYS A 210 -0.16 -24.92 -14.84
N ASN A 211 -1.16 -25.69 -15.27
CA ASN A 211 -2.12 -25.29 -16.28
C ASN A 211 -3.43 -24.74 -15.67
N LYS A 212 -3.52 -24.64 -14.35
CA LYS A 212 -4.69 -24.13 -13.63
C LYS A 212 -4.79 -22.61 -13.80
N THR A 213 -5.97 -22.13 -14.18
CA THR A 213 -6.29 -20.70 -14.35
C THR A 213 -7.11 -20.13 -13.18
N GLU A 214 -7.58 -20.99 -12.28
CA GLU A 214 -8.33 -20.63 -11.08
C GLU A 214 -7.42 -20.09 -9.97
N LYS A 215 -8.03 -19.40 -9.00
CA LYS A 215 -7.33 -18.88 -7.82
C LYS A 215 -6.70 -20.02 -7.02
N VAL A 216 -5.41 -19.87 -6.71
CA VAL A 216 -4.65 -20.84 -5.92
C VAL A 216 -5.03 -20.74 -4.44
N THR A 217 -5.30 -21.88 -3.82
CA THR A 217 -5.62 -21.97 -2.38
C THR A 217 -4.36 -22.14 -1.53
N THR A 218 -4.43 -21.76 -0.26
CA THR A 218 -3.33 -21.90 0.71
C THR A 218 -2.81 -23.33 0.84
N LYS A 219 -3.71 -24.33 0.88
CA LYS A 219 -3.32 -25.76 0.88
C LYS A 219 -2.53 -26.15 -0.36
N GLU A 220 -2.89 -25.64 -1.53
CA GLU A 220 -2.15 -25.88 -2.77
C GLU A 220 -0.77 -25.22 -2.76
N ILE A 221 -0.65 -24.00 -2.20
CA ILE A 221 0.65 -23.32 -2.04
C ILE A 221 1.59 -24.19 -1.19
N ILE A 222 1.13 -24.66 -0.02
CA ILE A 222 1.93 -25.50 0.88
C ILE A 222 2.32 -26.82 0.20
N ALA A 223 1.37 -27.49 -0.47
CA ALA A 223 1.65 -28.75 -1.18
C ALA A 223 2.71 -28.58 -2.29
N ILE A 224 2.72 -27.44 -2.98
CA ILE A 224 3.73 -27.08 -4.00
C ILE A 224 5.09 -26.82 -3.36
N GLU A 225 5.15 -26.09 -2.25
CA GLU A 225 6.41 -25.85 -1.54
C GLU A 225 7.04 -27.15 -1.04
N LYS A 226 6.24 -28.05 -0.47
CA LYS A 226 6.70 -29.38 -0.07
C LYS A 226 7.20 -30.21 -1.25
N TYR A 227 6.49 -30.20 -2.39
CA TYR A 227 6.94 -30.86 -3.63
C TYR A 227 8.31 -30.32 -4.09
N LYS A 228 8.47 -28.99 -4.16
CA LYS A 228 9.74 -28.36 -4.58
C LYS A 228 10.89 -28.72 -3.62
N LYS A 229 10.66 -28.69 -2.31
CA LYS A 229 11.64 -29.13 -1.31
C LYS A 229 12.03 -30.61 -1.50
N GLY A 230 11.05 -31.49 -1.75
CA GLY A 230 11.28 -32.90 -2.05
C GLY A 230 12.17 -33.12 -3.28
N VAL A 231 11.83 -32.48 -4.40
CA VAL A 231 12.63 -32.55 -5.65
C VAL A 231 14.06 -32.02 -5.43
N THR A 232 14.21 -30.95 -4.66
CA THR A 232 15.53 -30.35 -4.37
C THR A 232 16.40 -31.32 -3.55
N LEU A 233 15.82 -32.00 -2.56
CA LEU A 233 16.51 -33.03 -1.78
C LEU A 233 16.89 -34.24 -2.63
N GLU A 234 16.07 -34.62 -3.60
CA GLU A 234 16.33 -35.75 -4.50
C GLU A 234 17.46 -35.45 -5.49
N ILE A 235 17.48 -34.24 -6.07
CA ILE A 235 18.58 -33.77 -6.93
C ILE A 235 19.91 -33.71 -6.16
N ASN A 236 19.91 -33.20 -4.93
CA ASN A 236 21.12 -33.11 -4.11
C ASN A 236 21.67 -34.46 -3.62
N ARG A 237 20.93 -35.56 -3.82
CA ARG A 237 21.35 -36.93 -3.49
C ARG A 237 21.94 -37.69 -4.68
N LEU A 238 21.78 -37.16 -5.90
CA LEU A 238 22.31 -37.70 -7.15
C LEU A 238 23.71 -37.13 -7.46
#